data_AF-A0A3C1PNR6-F1
#
_entry.id   AF-A0A3C1PNR6-F1
#
_cell.length_a   1.000
_cell.length_b   1.000
_cell.length_c   1.000
_cell.angle_alpha   90.00
_cell.angle_beta   90.00
_cell.angle_gamma   90.00
#
_symmetry.space_group_name_H-M   'P 1'
#
loop_
_entity.id
_entity.type
_entity.pdbx_description
1 polymer ?
#
loop_
_entity_poly.entity_id
_entity_poly.type
_entity_poly.pdbx_seq_one_letter_code
_entity_poly.pdbx_strand_id
1 'polypeptide(L)' 'MVNELAARARINKLLPDEISGGTFTITNLGQFGNLTGTPIINQPQVAILAVGAIKKKPWVMESA' A
#
# COMPACT_ATOMS: atom_id res chain seq x y z
N MET A 1 -3.53 -4.81 -16.13
CA MET A 1 -2.34 -4.25 -15.45
C MET A 1 -2.23 -4.71 -14.00
N VAL A 2 -2.89 -4.09 -13.00
CA VAL A 2 -2.73 -4.49 -11.58
C VAL A 2 -3.18 -5.92 -11.28
N ASN A 3 -4.35 -6.33 -11.79
CA ASN A 3 -4.88 -7.67 -11.53
C ASN A 3 -3.98 -8.79 -12.07
N GLU A 4 -3.36 -8.57 -13.23
CA GLU A 4 -2.48 -9.54 -13.88
C GLU A 4 -1.13 -9.65 -13.14
N LEU A 5 -0.54 -8.50 -12.78
CA LEU A 5 0.65 -8.46 -11.95
C LEU A 5 0.42 -9.15 -10.60
N ALA A 6 -0.73 -8.88 -9.97
CA ALA A 6 -1.13 -9.53 -8.72
C ALA A 6 -1.38 -11.04 -8.89
N ALA A 7 -1.97 -11.48 -10.01
CA ALA A 7 -2.14 -12.90 -10.30
C ALA A 7 -0.78 -13.60 -10.42
N ARG A 8 0.16 -13.03 -11.18
CA ARG A 8 1.52 -13.57 -11.36
C ARG A 8 2.36 -13.51 -10.08
N ALA A 9 2.19 -12.47 -9.26
CA ALA A 9 2.81 -12.39 -7.94
C ALA A 9 2.45 -13.59 -7.05
N ARG A 10 1.16 -13.97 -7.01
CA ARG A 10 0.67 -15.07 -6.17
C ARG A 10 1.25 -16.44 -6.57
N ILE A 11 1.55 -16.63 -7.85
CA ILE A 11 2.10 -17.88 -8.39
C ILE A 11 3.63 -17.83 -8.59
N ASN A 12 4.31 -16.81 -8.05
CA ASN A 12 5.77 -16.60 -8.17
C ASN A 12 6.27 -16.53 -9.63
N LYS A 13 5.52 -15.85 -10.50
CA LYS A 13 5.84 -15.65 -11.93
C LYS A 13 6.13 -14.18 -12.30
N LEU A 14 6.59 -13.39 -11.33
CA LEU A 14 7.09 -12.04 -11.59
C LEU A 14 8.54 -12.10 -12.04
N LEU A 15 8.87 -11.34 -13.08
CA LEU A 15 10.23 -11.09 -13.50
C LEU A 15 10.82 -9.93 -12.66
N PRO A 16 12.13 -9.92 -12.40
CA PRO A 16 12.77 -8.86 -11.61
C PRO A 16 12.52 -7.44 -12.17
N ASP A 17 12.47 -7.29 -13.49
CA ASP A 17 12.26 -6.00 -14.15
C ASP A 17 10.85 -5.43 -13.90
N GLU A 18 9.88 -6.27 -13.56
CA GLU A 18 8.48 -5.85 -13.35
C GLU A 18 8.23 -5.28 -11.96
N ILE A 19 9.18 -5.48 -11.04
CA ILE A 19 9.13 -4.95 -9.65
C ILE A 19 10.27 -3.97 -9.36
N SER A 20 11.10 -3.69 -10.36
CA SER A 20 12.25 -2.78 -10.26
C SER A 20 11.88 -1.35 -10.69
N GLY A 21 12.71 -0.37 -10.31
CA GLY A 21 12.59 1.01 -10.81
C GLY A 21 11.42 1.82 -10.25
N GLY A 22 10.72 1.34 -9.21
CA GLY A 22 9.70 2.13 -8.52
C GLY A 22 10.27 3.41 -7.89
N THR A 23 9.44 4.45 -7.78
CA THR A 23 9.78 5.74 -7.13
C THR A 23 9.03 5.93 -5.80
N PHE A 24 7.92 5.21 -5.64
CA PHE A 24 7.00 5.32 -4.52
C PHE A 24 6.32 3.97 -4.26
N THR A 25 6.11 3.63 -2.98
CA THR A 25 5.41 2.38 -2.59
C THR A 25 4.07 2.68 -1.94
N ILE A 26 3.05 1.88 -2.25
CA ILE A 26 1.80 1.82 -1.50
C ILE A 26 1.76 0.47 -0.77
N THR A 27 1.52 0.49 0.54
CA THR A 27 1.31 -0.71 1.35
C THR A 27 -0.05 -0.67 2.04
N ASN A 28 -0.83 -1.74 1.92
CA ASN A 28 -2.14 -1.84 2.56
C ASN A 28 -2.02 -2.65 3.86
N LEU A 29 -1.98 -1.94 5.00
CA LEU A 29 -2.02 -2.54 6.33
C LEU A 29 -3.46 -2.84 6.77
N GLY A 30 -4.45 -2.19 6.15
CA GLY A 30 -5.85 -2.32 6.49
C GLY A 30 -6.42 -3.71 6.31
N GLN A 31 -5.88 -4.52 5.40
CA GLN A 31 -6.25 -5.94 5.27
C GLN A 31 -5.97 -6.76 6.55
N PHE A 32 -5.03 -6.30 7.38
CA PHE A 32 -4.68 -6.93 8.65
C PHE A 32 -5.40 -6.29 9.85
N GLY A 33 -6.33 -5.36 9.62
CA GLY A 33 -7.08 -4.67 10.68
C GLY A 33 -6.31 -3.54 11.39
N ASN A 34 -5.07 -3.29 11.00
CA ASN A 34 -4.22 -2.23 11.55
C ASN A 34 -4.73 -0.85 11.13
N LEU A 35 -4.86 0.07 12.08
CA LEU A 35 -5.31 1.44 11.83
C LEU A 35 -4.18 2.40 11.43
N THR A 36 -2.97 2.12 11.90
CA THR A 36 -1.76 2.92 11.63
C THR A 36 -0.54 2.00 11.67
N GLY A 37 0.57 2.47 11.10
CA GLY A 37 1.87 1.82 11.15
C GLY A 37 2.95 2.74 10.60
N THR A 38 4.20 2.48 10.97
CA THR A 38 5.38 3.19 10.45
C THR A 38 6.09 2.30 9.43
N PRO A 39 5.70 2.37 8.14
CA PRO A 39 6.30 1.55 7.11
C PRO A 39 7.77 1.93 6.87
N ILE A 40 8.58 0.95 6.49
CA ILE A 40 9.98 1.15 6.09
C ILE A 40 10.03 1.40 4.58
N ILE A 41 10.77 2.43 4.17
CA ILE A 41 10.98 2.76 2.75
C ILE A 41 11.79 1.64 2.07
N ASN A 42 11.31 1.16 0.92
CA ASN A 42 12.08 0.26 0.07
C ASN A 42 13.05 1.07 -0.79
N GLN A 43 14.31 1.15 -0.39
CA GLN A 43 15.32 1.94 -1.11
C GLN A 43 15.55 1.39 -2.53
N PRO A 44 15.75 2.26 -3.54
CA PRO A 44 16.06 3.70 -3.49
C PRO A 44 14.83 4.65 -3.53
N GLN A 45 13.62 4.16 -3.24
CA GLN A 45 12.41 5.00 -3.27
C GLN A 45 12.44 6.07 -2.18
N VAL A 46 11.70 7.17 -2.38
CA VAL A 46 11.75 8.33 -1.47
C VAL A 46 10.59 8.39 -0.48
N ALA A 47 9.50 7.67 -0.75
CA ALA A 47 8.33 7.66 0.13
C ALA A 47 7.52 6.37 0.02
N ILE A 48 6.76 6.10 1.09
CA ILE A 48 5.85 4.97 1.20
C ILE A 48 4.55 5.41 1.88
N LEU A 49 3.41 5.06 1.29
CA LEU A 49 2.09 5.31 1.85
C LEU A 49 1.52 4.03 2.46
N ALA A 50 1.29 4.05 3.77
CA ALA A 50 0.56 3.00 4.48
C ALA A 50 -0.94 3.34 4.55
N VAL A 51 -1.77 2.46 3.98
CA VAL A 51 -3.22 2.54 4.07
C VAL A 51 -3.71 1.68 5.23
N GLY A 52 -4.30 2.31 6.24
CA GLY A 52 -4.90 1.63 7.40
C GLY A 52 -6.30 1.09 7.11
N ALA A 53 -6.83 0.32 8.06
CA ALA A 53 -8.17 -0.25 7.98
C ALA A 53 -9.25 0.84 7.98
N ILE A 54 -10.22 0.72 7.08
CA ILE A 54 -11.38 1.60 7.03
C ILE A 54 -12.32 1.25 8.17
N LYS A 55 -12.58 2.20 9.08
CA LYS A 55 -13.55 2.06 10.17
C LYS A 55 -14.40 3.33 10.26
N LYS A 56 -15.72 3.16 10.47
CA LYS A 56 -16.59 4.28 10.82
C LYS A 56 -16.11 4.89 12.14
N LYS A 57 -15.85 6.19 12.13
CA LYS A 57 -15.45 6.97 13.30
C LYS A 57 -16.31 8.24 13.36
N PRO A 58 -16.68 8.72 14.56
CA PRO A 58 -17.33 10.01 14.69
C PRO A 58 -16.38 11.12 14.22
N TRP A 59 -16.94 12.16 13.60
CA TRP A 59 -16.23 13.35 13.15
C TRP A 59 -17.10 14.58 13.42
N VAL A 60 -16.47 15.71 13.78
CA VAL A 60 -17.17 16.98 14.01
C VAL A 60 -17.29 17.73 12.70
N MET A 61 -18.51 18.11 12.33
CA MET A 61 -18.78 18.94 11.16
C MET A 61 -19.06 20.37 11.67
N GLU A 62 -18.13 21.29 11.43
CA GLU A 62 -18.36 22.71 11.67
C GLU A 62 -19.31 23.25 10.60
N SER A 63 -20.43 23.84 11.01
CA SER A 63 -21.36 24.52 10.10
C SER A 63 -21.02 26.00 10.09
N ALA A 64 -20.88 26.58 8.89
CA ALA A 64 -20.63 28.00 8.68
C ALA A 64 -21.86 28.85 9.04
#